data_AF-A0A1Q5LCX4-F1
#
_entry.id   AF-A0A1Q5LCX4-F1
#
_cell.length_a   1.000
_cell.length_b   1.000
_cell.length_c   1.000
_cell.angle_alpha   90.00
_cell.angle_beta   90.00
_cell.angle_gamma   90.00
#
_symmetry.space_group_name_H-M   'P 1'
#
loop_
_entity.id
_entity.type
_entity.pdbx_description
1 polymer ?
#
loop_
_entity_poly.entity_id
_entity_poly.type
_entity_poly.pdbx_seq_one_letter_code
_entity_poly.pdbx_strand_id
1 'polypeptide(L)'
;EIVSCPSCGRAQVDVYKLADQVSAGLDGLEVPLRVAVMGCVVNGPGEAREADLGVASGNGKGQVFVRGEVIKTVPESKIVETLIDEAMKIAEQMEKDGVMSGEPAVTVS
;
A
#
# COMPACT_ATOMS: atom_id res chain seq x y z
N GLU A 1 -2.20 -12.60 -11.13
CA GLU A 1 -3.65 -12.89 -11.14
C GLU A 1 -4.33 -11.68 -10.50
N ILE A 2 -5.13 -10.92 -11.24
CA ILE A 2 -5.69 -9.64 -10.78
C ILE A 2 -7.01 -9.94 -10.07
N VAL A 3 -7.02 -9.89 -8.73
CA VAL A 3 -8.25 -9.88 -7.92
C VAL A 3 -8.62 -8.42 -7.66
N SER A 4 -8.80 -7.63 -8.72
CA SER A 4 -9.40 -6.30 -8.56
C SER A 4 -10.90 -6.46 -8.66
N CYS A 5 -11.63 -6.07 -7.62
CA CYS A 5 -13.09 -6.01 -7.68
C CYS A 5 -13.42 -4.85 -8.63
N PRO A 6 -13.80 -5.11 -9.89
CA PRO A 6 -13.82 -4.08 -10.89
C PRO A 6 -15.01 -3.19 -10.56
N SER A 7 -14.73 -1.92 -10.27
CA SER A 7 -15.74 -0.85 -10.33
C SER A 7 -16.97 -1.03 -9.42
N CYS A 8 -16.80 -1.33 -8.13
CA CYS A 8 -17.88 -1.03 -7.19
C CYS A 8 -18.05 0.49 -7.16
N GLY A 9 -19.21 1.03 -7.56
CA GLY A 9 -19.54 2.47 -7.54
C GLY A 9 -19.50 3.16 -6.16
N ARG A 10 -18.82 2.54 -5.18
CA ARG A 10 -18.42 3.06 -3.87
C ARG A 10 -16.96 3.53 -3.83
N ALA A 11 -16.17 3.28 -4.87
CA ALA A 11 -14.84 3.85 -5.04
C ALA A 11 -14.99 5.37 -5.25
N GLN A 12 -15.15 6.10 -4.16
CA GLN A 12 -15.15 7.56 -4.13
C GLN A 12 -13.77 8.15 -4.46
N VAL A 13 -12.75 7.29 -4.58
CA VAL A 13 -11.33 7.64 -4.73
C VAL A 13 -10.76 6.90 -5.94
N ASP A 14 -9.94 7.61 -6.71
CA ASP A 14 -9.26 7.09 -7.89
C ASP A 14 -8.08 6.20 -7.47
N VAL A 15 -8.36 4.92 -7.20
CA VAL A 15 -7.37 3.93 -6.76
C VAL A 15 -6.19 3.78 -7.71
N TYR A 16 -6.42 3.95 -9.01
CA TYR A 16 -5.38 3.85 -10.02
C TYR A 16 -4.39 5.01 -9.88
N LYS A 17 -4.89 6.24 -9.67
CA LYS A 17 -4.01 7.38 -9.39
C LYS A 17 -3.21 7.18 -8.12
N LEU A 18 -3.84 6.68 -7.06
CA LEU A 18 -3.15 6.43 -5.80
C LEU A 18 -2.04 5.38 -5.98
N ALA A 19 -2.34 4.29 -6.69
CA ALA A 19 -1.37 3.25 -7.00
C ALA A 19 -0.21 3.76 -7.86
N ASP A 20 -0.48 4.60 -8.86
CA ASP A 20 0.54 5.22 -9.71
C ASP A 20 1.47 6.12 -8.88
N GLN A 21 0.91 6.96 -8.02
CA GLN A 21 1.68 7.81 -7.11
C GLN A 21 2.54 7.01 -6.11
N VAL A 22 1.99 5.93 -5.58
CA VAL A 22 2.71 5.03 -4.68
C VAL A 22 3.81 4.29 -5.44
N SER A 23 3.52 3.75 -6.62
CA SER A 23 4.51 3.08 -7.47
C SER A 23 5.66 4.03 -7.83
N ALA A 24 5.36 5.27 -8.22
CA ALA A 24 6.37 6.28 -8.51
C ALA A 24 7.20 6.70 -7.29
N GLY A 25 6.62 6.67 -6.08
CA GLY A 25 7.32 6.97 -4.84
C GLY A 25 8.16 5.81 -4.29
N LEU A 26 7.82 4.59 -4.69
CA LEU A 26 8.58 3.37 -4.38
C LEU A 26 9.63 3.04 -5.46
N ASP A 27 9.58 3.74 -6.60
CA ASP A 27 10.56 3.64 -7.67
C ASP A 27 11.96 4.00 -7.13
N GLY A 28 12.85 3.01 -7.10
CA GLY A 28 14.20 3.15 -6.52
C GLY A 28 14.44 2.41 -5.20
N LEU A 29 13.42 1.78 -4.61
CA LEU A 29 13.63 0.83 -3.52
C LEU A 29 14.08 -0.53 -4.07
N GLU A 30 15.26 -1.00 -3.67
CA GLU A 30 15.78 -2.32 -4.04
C GLU A 30 15.43 -3.40 -3.00
N VAL A 31 14.24 -3.29 -2.39
CA VAL A 31 13.72 -4.29 -1.45
C VAL A 31 12.44 -4.97 -1.97
N PRO A 32 12.29 -6.29 -1.78
CA PRO A 32 11.10 -7.03 -2.23
C PRO A 32 9.91 -6.76 -1.30
N LEU A 33 9.28 -5.60 -1.45
CA LEU A 33 8.10 -5.19 -0.68
C LEU A 33 6.82 -5.45 -1.45
N ARG A 34 5.85 -6.12 -0.82
CA ARG A 34 4.50 -6.22 -1.37
C ARG A 34 3.64 -5.08 -0.87
N VAL A 35 3.16 -4.24 -1.79
CA VAL A 35 2.31 -3.10 -1.47
C VAL A 35 0.90 -3.30 -2.05
N ALA A 36 -0.12 -3.29 -1.19
CA ALA A 36 -1.52 -3.43 -1.60
C ALA A 36 -2.26 -2.08 -1.54
N VAL A 37 -2.87 -1.65 -2.64
CA VAL A 37 -3.68 -0.43 -2.72
C VAL A 37 -5.14 -0.81 -2.93
N MET A 38 -5.98 -0.46 -1.97
CA MET A 38 -7.38 -0.90 -1.93
C MET A 38 -8.33 0.30 -1.88
N GLY A 39 -9.35 0.28 -2.74
CA GLY A 39 -10.34 1.37 -2.87
C GLY A 39 -11.48 1.35 -1.86
N CYS A 40 -11.46 0.39 -0.94
CA CYS A 40 -12.52 0.21 0.05
C CYS A 40 -11.97 -0.43 1.33
N VAL A 41 -12.36 0.14 2.45
CA VAL A 41 -11.98 -0.30 3.80
C VAL A 41 -12.53 -1.67 4.19
N VAL A 42 -13.53 -2.19 3.45
CA VAL A 42 -14.29 -3.40 3.81
C VAL A 42 -13.53 -4.69 3.51
N ASN A 43 -12.82 -4.75 2.37
CA ASN A 43 -12.00 -5.90 2.00
C ASN A 43 -10.52 -5.72 2.39
N GLY A 44 -10.15 -4.49 2.78
CA GLY A 44 -8.83 -4.07 3.27
C GLY A 44 -8.05 -5.10 4.11
N PRO A 45 -8.63 -5.61 5.21
CA PRO A 45 -7.87 -6.38 6.20
C PRO A 45 -7.45 -7.79 5.75
N GLY A 46 -8.16 -8.39 4.79
CA GLY A 46 -7.89 -9.75 4.32
C GLY A 46 -6.65 -9.78 3.42
N GLU A 47 -6.64 -8.93 2.39
CA GLU A 47 -5.55 -8.85 1.42
C GLU A 47 -4.32 -8.13 1.99
N ALA A 48 -4.51 -7.18 2.93
CA ALA A 48 -3.39 -6.49 3.60
C ALA A 48 -2.57 -7.40 4.53
N ARG A 49 -3.04 -8.60 4.90
CA ARG A 49 -2.25 -9.60 5.63
C ARG A 49 -1.24 -10.32 4.75
N GLU A 50 -1.51 -10.40 3.45
CA GLU A 50 -0.61 -11.02 2.47
C GLU A 50 0.44 -10.05 1.94
N ALA A 51 0.20 -8.75 2.13
CA ALA A 51 1.12 -7.66 1.80
C ALA A 51 1.96 -7.22 3.01
N ASP A 52 3.20 -6.77 2.75
CA ASP A 52 4.05 -6.17 3.77
C ASP A 52 3.52 -4.79 4.18
N LEU A 53 3.00 -4.06 3.21
CA LEU A 53 2.45 -2.73 3.36
C LEU A 53 1.14 -2.62 2.57
N GLY A 54 0.17 -1.89 3.10
CA GLY A 54 -1.10 -1.70 2.43
C GLY A 54 -1.78 -0.38 2.77
N VAL A 55 -2.65 0.06 1.88
CA VAL A 55 -3.59 1.15 2.16
C VAL A 55 -5.00 0.78 1.76
N ALA A 56 -5.95 1.12 2.62
CA ALA A 56 -7.36 1.17 2.25
C ALA A 56 -7.85 2.61 2.30
N SER A 57 -8.22 3.16 1.14
CA SER A 57 -8.79 4.51 1.03
C SER A 57 -10.32 4.47 0.98
N GLY A 58 -10.99 5.44 1.60
CA GLY A 58 -12.43 5.62 1.56
C GLY A 58 -12.91 6.84 2.35
N ASN A 59 -13.98 7.49 1.89
CA ASN A 59 -14.55 8.69 2.52
C ASN A 59 -13.50 9.82 2.78
N GLY A 60 -12.52 10.00 1.90
CA GLY A 60 -11.46 11.03 1.99
C GLY A 60 -10.36 10.75 3.02
N LYS A 61 -10.28 9.52 3.54
CA LYS A 61 -9.25 9.06 4.49
C LYS A 61 -8.66 7.73 4.01
N GLY A 62 -7.41 7.49 4.35
CA GLY A 62 -6.74 6.21 4.16
C GLY A 62 -6.26 5.63 5.47
N GLN A 63 -6.46 4.33 5.63
CA GLN A 63 -5.82 3.55 6.68
C GLN A 63 -4.59 2.87 6.09
N VAL A 64 -3.44 3.06 6.72
CA VAL A 64 -2.19 2.40 6.36
C VAL A 64 -2.04 1.18 7.25
N PHE A 65 -1.72 0.05 6.61
CA PHE A 65 -1.55 -1.24 7.23
C PHE A 65 -0.14 -1.74 6.99
N VAL A 66 0.47 -2.34 8.00
CA VAL A 66 1.76 -3.04 7.88
C VAL A 66 1.53 -4.46 8.35
N ARG A 67 1.84 -5.46 7.51
CA ARG A 67 1.67 -6.89 7.83
C ARG A 67 0.27 -7.24 8.39
N GLY A 68 -0.77 -6.59 7.86
CA GLY A 68 -2.16 -6.79 8.28
C GLY A 68 -2.60 -6.04 9.54
N GLU A 69 -1.76 -5.20 10.14
CA GLU A 69 -2.12 -4.36 11.30
C GLU A 69 -2.26 -2.88 10.91
N VAL A 70 -3.33 -2.22 11.37
CA VAL A 70 -3.53 -0.77 11.15
C VAL A 70 -2.52 -0.01 12.02
N ILE A 71 -1.55 0.63 11.38
CA ILE A 71 -0.59 1.47 12.09
C ILE A 71 -1.09 2.91 12.25
N LYS A 72 -1.81 3.44 11.25
CA LYS A 72 -2.19 4.85 11.20
C LYS A 72 -3.36 5.09 10.26
N THR A 73 -4.20 6.06 10.62
CA THR A 73 -5.21 6.63 9.72
C THR A 73 -4.81 8.06 9.35
N VAL A 74 -4.77 8.36 8.06
CA VAL A 74 -4.37 9.66 7.52
C VAL A 74 -5.39 10.17 6.51
N PRO A 75 -5.48 11.49 6.27
CA PRO A 75 -6.26 12.01 5.15
C PRO A 75 -5.66 11.55 3.81
N GLU A 76 -6.49 11.48 2.76
CA GLU A 76 -6.09 10.99 1.44
C GLU A 76 -4.82 11.66 0.89
N SER A 77 -4.69 12.97 1.07
CA SER A 77 -3.52 13.74 0.64
C SER A 77 -2.19 13.33 1.30
N LYS A 78 -2.25 12.66 2.46
CA LYS A 78 -1.07 12.20 3.22
C LYS A 78 -0.83 10.70 3.11
N ILE A 79 -1.69 9.97 2.38
CA ILE A 79 -1.55 8.52 2.21
C ILE A 79 -0.21 8.21 1.56
N VAL A 80 0.06 8.83 0.40
CA VAL A 80 1.25 8.55 -0.41
C VAL A 80 2.52 8.83 0.38
N GLU A 81 2.60 10.00 1.02
CA GLU A 81 3.72 10.39 1.88
C GLU A 81 3.94 9.37 3.02
N THR A 82 2.87 8.97 3.70
CA THR A 82 2.96 8.01 4.81
C THR A 82 3.38 6.63 4.33
N LEU A 83 2.87 6.15 3.19
CA LEU A 83 3.25 4.86 2.63
C LEU A 83 4.73 4.82 2.26
N ILE A 84 5.23 5.87 1.62
CA ILE A 84 6.64 5.97 1.21
C ILE A 84 7.56 5.98 2.45
N ASP A 85 7.20 6.75 3.48
CA ASP A 85 7.94 6.82 4.74
C ASP A 85 8.01 5.45 5.44
N GLU A 86 6.91 4.72 5.48
CA GLU A 86 6.90 3.37 6.07
C GLU A 86 7.58 2.33 5.18
N ALA A 87 7.45 2.42 3.86
CA ALA A 87 8.17 1.55 2.94
C ALA A 87 9.68 1.70 3.10
N MET A 88 10.20 2.94 3.22
CA MET A 88 11.61 3.18 3.49
C MET A 88 12.06 2.59 4.83
N LYS A 89 11.28 2.75 5.90
CA LYS A 89 11.62 2.15 7.20
C LYS A 89 11.67 0.62 7.15
N ILE A 90 10.70 0.01 6.46
CA ILE A 90 10.69 -1.45 6.28
C ILE A 90 11.88 -1.88 5.40
N ALA A 91 12.19 -1.12 4.36
CA ALA A 91 13.34 -1.35 3.50
C ALA A 91 14.66 -1.35 4.29
N GLU A 92 14.91 -0.28 5.06
CA GLU A 92 16.10 -0.16 5.91
C GLU A 92 16.19 -1.31 6.93
N GLN A 93 15.06 -1.76 7.45
CA GLN A 93 15.00 -2.87 8.41
C GLN A 93 15.34 -4.21 7.71
N MET A 94 14.77 -4.44 6.52
CA MET A 94 15.06 -5.64 5.70
C MET A 94 16.51 -5.69 5.25
N GLU A 95 17.12 -4.56 4.90
CA GLU A 95 18.55 -4.46 4.58
C GLU A 95 19.42 -4.83 5.79
N LYS A 96 19.08 -4.33 6.99
CA LYS A 96 19.77 -4.67 8.24
C LYS A 96 19.64 -6.15 8.60
N ASP A 97 18.49 -6.75 8.30
CA ASP A 97 18.21 -8.17 8.53
C ASP A 97 18.85 -9.08 7.46
N GLY A 98 19.55 -8.50 6.46
CA GLY A 98 20.28 -9.24 5.43
C GLY A 98 19.40 -9.86 4.35
N VAL A 99 18.18 -9.35 4.17
CA VAL A 99 17.26 -9.81 3.12
C VAL A 99 17.81 -9.39 1.75
N MET A 100 17.92 -10.34 0.83
CA MET A 100 18.44 -10.10 -0.52
C MET A 100 17.55 -9.10 -1.28
N SER A 101 18.22 -8.23 -2.05
CA SER A 101 17.61 -7.20 -2.89
C SER A 101 16.53 -7.74 -3.83
N GLY A 102 15.48 -6.96 -4.04
CA GLY A 102 14.36 -7.27 -4.93
C GLY A 102 13.53 -6.03 -5.23
N GLU A 103 12.61 -6.11 -6.19
CA GLU A 103 11.77 -4.94 -6.53
C GLU A 103 10.46 -4.94 -5.72
N PRO A 104 9.97 -3.77 -5.29
CA PRO A 104 8.66 -3.64 -4.70
C PRO A 104 7.58 -3.96 -5.75
N ALA A 105 6.62 -4.80 -5.37
CA ALA A 105 5.49 -5.16 -6.20
C ALA A 105 4.22 -4.47 -5.68
N VAL A 106 3.67 -3.55 -6.47
CA VAL A 106 2.40 -2.88 -6.16
C VAL A 106 1.25 -3.66 -6.78
N THR A 107 0.30 -4.07 -5.94
CA THR A 107 -0.95 -4.72 -6.34
C THR A 107 -2.12 -3.79 -6.06
N VAL A 108 -3.07 -3.70 -6.99
CA VAL A 108 -4.27 -2.87 -6.87
C VAL A 108 -5.51 -3.77 -6.89
N SER A 109 -6.37 -3.64 -5.87
CA SER A 109 -7.56 -4.49 -5.68
C SER A 109 -8.87 -3.72 -5.44
#